data_AF-A0ABD0RTI5-F1
#
_entry.id   AF-A0ABD0RTI5-F1
#
_cell.length_a   1.000
_cell.length_b   1.000
_cell.length_c   1.000
_cell.angle_alpha   90.00
_cell.angle_beta   90.00
_cell.angle_gamma   90.00
#
_symmetry.space_group_name_H-M   'P 1'
#
loop_
_entity.id
_entity.type
_entity.pdbx_description
1 polymer ?
#
loop_
_entity_poly.entity_id
_entity_poly.type
_entity_poly.pdbx_seq_one_letter_code
_entity_poly.pdbx_strand_id
1 'polypeptide(L)'
;FTEGELKKVIATLVDRKERRIRTETGRRTKRARKGPKPCSLHEIELTVSELGLGYESDETVRFKYCSGQCIHKRRNYDFVMEHMQLNNGSSEKGRRGRDNVKKDKTRYAPCCRPTKFEKKMSFFDNKERFYTIQNVSARA
;
A
#
# COMPACT_ATOMS: atom_id res chain seq x y z
N PHE A 1 -56.63 16.71 -13.12
CA PHE A 1 -55.86 16.15 -12.00
C PHE A 1 -56.71 16.14 -10.77
N THR A 2 -57.15 14.96 -10.35
CA THR A 2 -57.84 14.80 -9.06
C THR A 2 -56.81 14.78 -7.93
N GLU A 3 -57.21 15.13 -6.72
CA GLU A 3 -56.34 15.15 -5.54
C GLU A 3 -55.68 13.78 -5.28
N GLY A 4 -56.37 12.69 -5.62
CA GLY A 4 -55.86 11.32 -5.51
C GLY A 4 -54.72 11.01 -6.49
N GLU A 5 -54.79 11.53 -7.72
CA GLU A 5 -53.71 11.39 -8.71
C GLU A 5 -52.46 12.14 -8.27
N LEU A 6 -52.64 13.34 -7.70
CA LEU A 6 -51.53 14.16 -7.20
C LEU A 6 -50.82 13.48 -6.02
N LYS A 7 -51.58 12.93 -5.06
CA LYS A 7 -51.06 12.16 -3.93
C LYS A 7 -50.24 10.94 -4.39
N LYS A 8 -50.72 10.24 -5.43
CA LYS A 8 -50.03 9.08 -6.01
C LYS A 8 -48.70 9.47 -6.66
N VAL A 9 -48.66 10.59 -7.38
CA VAL A 9 -47.42 11.10 -7.98
C VAL A 9 -46.40 11.48 -6.90
N ILE A 10 -46.83 12.23 -5.86
CA ILE A 10 -45.95 12.62 -4.76
C ILE A 10 -45.36 11.40 -4.06
N ALA A 11 -46.20 10.39 -3.76
CA ALA A 11 -45.74 9.14 -3.14
C ALA A 11 -44.66 8.45 -3.99
N THR A 12 -44.85 8.35 -5.31
CA THR A 12 -43.85 7.72 -6.20
C THR A 12 -42.54 8.51 -6.29
N LEU A 13 -42.58 9.84 -6.19
CA LEU A 13 -41.39 10.68 -6.21
C LEU A 13 -40.59 10.58 -4.91
N VAL A 14 -41.28 10.50 -3.77
CA VAL A 14 -40.66 10.27 -2.45
C VAL A 14 -39.98 8.90 -2.44
N ASP A 15 -40.67 7.85 -2.90
CA ASP A 15 -40.14 6.48 -2.97
C ASP A 15 -38.86 6.38 -3.82
N ARG A 16 -38.84 7.07 -4.97
CA ARG A 16 -37.65 7.14 -5.85
C ARG A 16 -36.50 7.88 -5.18
N LYS A 17 -36.78 8.96 -4.45
CA LYS A 17 -35.75 9.73 -3.72
C LYS A 17 -35.15 8.90 -2.60
N GLU A 18 -35.96 8.17 -1.83
CA GLU A 18 -35.48 7.28 -0.77
C GLU A 18 -34.61 6.14 -1.30
N ARG A 19 -35.00 5.50 -2.41
CA ARG A 19 -34.18 4.46 -3.06
C ARG A 19 -32.85 5.02 -3.55
N ARG A 20 -32.83 6.25 -4.08
CA ARG A 20 -31.60 6.93 -4.53
C ARG A 20 -30.67 7.26 -3.35
N ILE A 21 -31.22 7.76 -2.24
CA ILE A 21 -30.46 8.03 -1.01
C ILE A 21 -29.89 6.72 -0.42
N ARG A 22 -30.68 5.63 -0.37
CA ARG A 22 -30.21 4.31 0.10
C ARG A 22 -29.09 3.74 -0.77
N THR A 23 -29.18 3.92 -2.08
CA THR A 23 -28.14 3.44 -3.03
C THR A 23 -26.88 4.31 -3.02
N GLU A 24 -27.00 5.63 -2.81
CA GLU A 24 -25.86 6.55 -2.68
C GLU A 24 -25.12 6.40 -1.35
N THR A 25 -25.85 6.24 -0.24
CA THR A 25 -25.27 5.98 1.10
C THR A 25 -24.61 4.60 1.18
N GLY A 26 -25.14 3.59 0.49
CA GLY A 26 -24.54 2.25 0.41
C GLY A 26 -23.31 2.13 -0.50
N ARG A 27 -23.15 3.00 -1.50
CA ARG A 27 -22.01 2.95 -2.46
C ARG A 27 -20.81 3.80 -2.07
N ARG A 28 -20.95 4.81 -1.20
CA ARG A 28 -19.88 5.80 -0.97
C ARG A 28 -18.87 5.44 0.15
N THR A 29 -19.09 4.39 0.94
CA THR A 29 -18.27 4.15 2.14
C THR A 29 -17.23 3.03 2.03
N LYS A 30 -17.27 2.16 1.01
CA LYS A 30 -16.26 1.07 0.88
C LYS A 30 -14.96 1.48 0.17
N ARG A 31 -14.90 2.69 -0.41
CA ARG A 31 -13.74 3.19 -1.18
C ARG A 31 -13.11 4.46 -0.62
N ALA A 32 -13.40 4.83 0.62
CA ALA A 32 -12.46 5.65 1.39
C ALA A 32 -11.27 4.74 1.75
N ARG A 33 -10.47 4.34 0.74
CA ARG A 33 -9.17 3.74 0.97
C ARG A 33 -8.41 4.76 1.80
N LYS A 34 -8.16 4.42 3.06
CA LYS A 34 -7.26 5.12 3.98
C LYS A 34 -6.09 5.61 3.13
N GLY A 35 -5.85 6.93 3.12
CA GLY A 35 -4.84 7.56 2.28
C GLY A 35 -3.47 6.87 2.42
N PRO A 36 -2.51 7.18 1.54
CA PRO A 36 -1.21 6.52 1.57
C PRO A 36 -0.61 6.52 2.98
N LYS A 37 -0.28 5.33 3.49
CA LYS A 37 0.25 5.17 4.84
C LYS A 37 1.65 5.81 4.92
N PRO A 38 1.96 6.53 6.01
CA PRO A 38 3.31 7.07 6.22
C PRO A 38 4.33 5.94 6.36
N CYS A 39 5.60 6.25 6.07
CA CYS A 39 6.72 5.36 6.32
C CYS A 39 6.73 4.93 7.79
N SER A 40 6.61 3.62 8.01
CA SER A 40 6.46 3.00 9.34
C SER A 40 7.13 1.64 9.36
N LEU A 41 7.42 1.16 10.58
CA LEU A 41 7.89 -0.19 10.82
C LEU A 41 6.69 -1.15 10.85
N HIS A 42 6.82 -2.27 10.16
CA HIS A 42 5.83 -3.35 10.10
C HIS A 42 6.48 -4.61 10.63
N GLU A 43 5.67 -5.50 11.18
CA GLU A 43 6.08 -6.79 11.71
C GLU A 43 5.24 -7.89 11.07
N ILE A 44 5.88 -9.00 10.71
CA ILE A 44 5.26 -10.17 10.12
C ILE A 44 5.94 -11.42 10.67
N GLU A 45 5.15 -12.46 10.92
CA GLU A 45 5.65 -13.78 11.28
C GLU A 45 5.76 -14.62 10.00
N LEU A 46 6.94 -15.19 9.77
CA LEU A 46 7.29 -15.99 8.60
C LEU A 46 8.20 -17.14 9.05
N THR A 47 8.28 -18.21 8.26
CA THR A 47 9.31 -19.23 8.47
C THR A 47 10.68 -18.71 7.99
N VAL A 48 11.75 -19.31 8.51
CA VAL A 48 13.11 -18.98 8.05
C VAL A 48 13.29 -19.27 6.56
N SER A 49 12.69 -20.35 6.06
CA SER A 49 12.72 -20.69 4.63
C SER A 49 12.08 -19.60 3.76
N GLU A 50 11.00 -18.96 4.22
CA GLU A 50 10.31 -17.87 3.52
C GLU A 50 11.14 -16.57 3.46
N LEU A 51 12.19 -16.42 4.26
CA LEU A 51 13.12 -15.29 4.15
C LEU A 51 13.95 -15.34 2.86
N GLY A 52 14.02 -16.50 2.18
CA GLY A 52 14.73 -16.64 0.91
C GLY A 52 16.24 -16.52 1.01
N LEU A 53 16.81 -16.79 2.19
CA LEU A 53 18.26 -16.74 2.45
C LEU A 53 18.98 -18.08 2.19
N GLY A 54 18.26 -19.11 1.72
CA GLY A 54 18.80 -20.44 1.40
C GLY A 54 18.93 -21.39 2.59
N TYR A 55 18.31 -21.07 3.73
CA TYR A 55 18.18 -21.98 4.88
C TYR A 55 16.90 -22.81 4.75
N GLU A 56 16.94 -24.07 5.17
CA GLU A 56 15.81 -25.00 5.14
C GLU A 56 15.32 -25.26 6.57
N SER A 57 14.52 -24.32 7.08
CA SER A 57 14.02 -24.34 8.44
C SER A 57 12.53 -23.98 8.49
N ASP A 58 11.77 -24.78 9.25
CA ASP A 58 10.36 -24.55 9.56
C ASP A 58 10.16 -23.66 10.80
N GLU A 59 11.25 -23.18 11.41
CA GLU A 59 11.18 -22.29 12.57
C GLU A 59 10.53 -20.95 12.17
N THR A 60 9.52 -20.54 12.96
CA THR A 60 8.80 -19.28 12.74
C THR A 60 9.49 -18.14 13.47
N VAL A 61 9.71 -17.04 12.75
CA VAL A 61 10.46 -15.89 13.23
C VAL A 61 9.71 -14.59 12.98
N ARG A 62 9.90 -13.62 13.88
CA ARG A 62 9.33 -12.27 13.75
C ARG A 62 10.25 -11.37 12.93
N PHE A 63 9.83 -11.10 11.71
CA PHE A 63 10.54 -10.25 10.77
C PHE A 63 9.94 -8.84 10.75
N LYS A 64 10.80 -7.82 10.91
CA LYS A 64 10.40 -6.42 10.85
C LYS A 64 10.95 -5.76 9.60
N TYR A 65 10.12 -4.95 8.94
CA TYR A 65 10.49 -4.24 7.71
C TYR A 65 9.89 -2.84 7.65
N CYS A 66 10.53 -1.92 6.91
CA CYS A 66 10.03 -0.57 6.71
C CYS A 66 9.23 -0.47 5.42
N SER A 67 8.02 0.10 5.49
CA SER A 67 7.23 0.39 4.30
C SER A 67 6.34 1.62 4.49
N GLY A 68 5.99 2.29 3.39
CA GLY A 68 5.12 3.47 3.37
C GLY A 68 5.70 4.61 2.54
N GLN A 69 5.07 5.79 2.64
CA GLN A 69 5.50 7.00 1.94
C GLN A 69 6.20 8.00 2.86
N CYS A 70 7.27 8.63 2.35
CA CYS A 70 8.07 9.64 3.07
C CYS A 70 7.65 11.07 2.72
N ILE A 71 6.36 11.40 2.86
CA ILE A 71 5.79 12.70 2.42
C ILE A 71 6.45 13.87 3.17
N HIS A 72 6.74 13.70 4.47
CA HIS A 72 7.31 14.74 5.32
C HIS A 72 8.84 14.88 5.23
N LYS A 73 9.52 14.06 4.43
CA LYS A 73 10.99 14.08 4.27
C LYS A 73 11.44 14.60 2.91
N ARG A 74 10.51 15.09 2.08
CA ARG A 74 10.82 15.66 0.77
C ARG A 74 11.69 16.91 0.91
N ARG A 75 12.71 17.02 0.06
CA ARG A 75 13.61 18.18 -0.07
C ARG A 75 13.32 18.95 -1.35
N ASN A 76 13.91 20.15 -1.49
CA ASN A 76 13.81 20.96 -2.72
C ASN A 76 14.19 20.16 -3.97
N TYR A 77 15.23 19.32 -3.87
CA TYR A 77 15.61 18.39 -4.94
C TYR A 77 14.44 17.49 -5.39
N ASP A 78 13.70 16.91 -4.45
CA ASP A 78 12.57 16.00 -4.74
C ASP A 78 11.41 16.73 -5.41
N PHE A 79 11.21 18.02 -5.12
CA PHE A 79 10.21 18.87 -5.78
C PHE A 79 10.66 19.26 -7.19
N VAL A 80 11.94 19.63 -7.35
CA VAL A 80 12.53 19.95 -8.65
C VAL A 80 12.51 18.74 -9.57
N MET A 81 12.88 17.56 -9.08
CA MET A 81 12.85 16.31 -9.85
C MET A 81 11.42 15.92 -10.26
N GLU A 82 10.45 16.05 -9.35
CA GLU A 82 9.04 15.83 -9.67
C GLU A 82 8.58 16.80 -10.77
N HIS A 83 8.89 18.09 -10.64
CA HIS A 83 8.54 19.11 -11.64
C HIS A 83 9.21 18.84 -13.00
N MET A 84 10.51 18.58 -13.01
CA MET A 84 11.27 18.30 -14.23
C MET A 84 10.73 17.07 -14.96
N GLN A 85 10.38 15.98 -14.27
CA GLN A 85 9.92 14.77 -14.94
C GLN A 85 8.44 14.79 -15.34
N LEU A 86 7.59 15.53 -14.61
CA LEU A 86 6.21 15.77 -15.03
C LEU A 86 6.14 16.66 -16.28
N ASN A 87 7.02 17.65 -16.37
CA ASN A 87 7.02 18.63 -17.48
C ASN A 87 7.88 18.18 -18.66
N ASN A 88 9.00 17.50 -18.43
CA ASN A 88 9.86 16.94 -19.48
C ASN A 88 9.40 15.53 -19.90
N GLY A 89 8.10 15.30 -20.06
CA GLY A 89 7.48 14.00 -20.37
C GLY A 89 7.90 13.36 -21.70
N SER A 90 9.19 13.10 -21.89
CA SER A 90 9.79 12.76 -23.19
C SER A 90 10.94 11.74 -23.16
N SER A 91 11.59 11.40 -22.04
CA SER A 91 12.66 10.37 -22.10
C SER A 91 12.18 8.93 -21.95
N GLU A 92 10.93 8.66 -21.55
CA GLU A 92 10.32 7.32 -21.64
C GLU A 92 8.80 7.38 -21.92
N LYS A 93 8.42 8.10 -22.97
CA LYS A 93 7.27 7.68 -23.80
C LYS A 93 7.63 6.43 -24.64
N GLY A 94 8.47 5.54 -24.09
CA GLY A 94 8.86 4.29 -24.70
C GLY A 94 7.74 3.27 -24.53
N ARG A 95 7.02 3.03 -25.64
CA ARG A 95 6.19 1.84 -25.89
C ARG A 95 4.87 1.80 -25.11
N ARG A 96 3.88 2.42 -25.77
CA ARG A 96 2.47 2.04 -25.73
C ARG A 96 2.38 0.53 -26.06
N GLY A 97 2.32 -0.30 -25.03
CA GLY A 97 2.03 -1.72 -25.09
C GLY A 97 1.00 -2.03 -24.02
N ARG A 98 -0.05 -2.73 -24.42
CA ARG A 98 -1.32 -2.96 -23.74
C ARG A 98 -1.19 -3.99 -22.62
N ASP A 99 -0.19 -3.87 -21.74
CA ASP A 99 -0.01 -4.81 -20.65
C ASP A 99 -0.19 -4.10 -19.31
N ASN A 100 -1.12 -4.63 -18.51
CA ASN A 100 -1.47 -4.19 -17.16
C ASN A 100 -0.33 -4.44 -16.14
N VAL A 101 0.91 -4.19 -16.53
CA VAL A 101 2.04 -4.13 -15.62
C VAL A 101 1.93 -2.76 -14.95
N LYS A 102 1.64 -2.76 -13.64
CA LYS A 102 1.69 -1.55 -12.79
C LYS A 102 3.04 -0.88 -13.02
N LYS A 103 3.09 0.11 -13.93
CA LYS A 103 4.31 0.86 -14.23
C LYS A 103 4.88 1.36 -12.91
N ASP A 104 6.13 1.02 -12.67
CA ASP A 104 6.92 1.55 -11.57
C ASP A 104 7.04 3.05 -11.80
N LYS A 105 6.06 3.80 -11.28
CA LYS A 105 6.11 5.26 -11.29
C LYS A 105 7.30 5.61 -10.40
N THR A 106 8.41 6.02 -11.02
CA THR A 106 9.60 6.50 -10.33
C THR A 106 9.15 7.45 -9.23
N ARG A 107 9.30 7.02 -7.98
CA ARG A 107 8.86 7.79 -6.83
C ARG A 107 9.92 8.86 -6.57
N TYR A 108 9.58 10.12 -6.79
CA TYR A 108 10.45 11.26 -6.49
C TYR A 108 10.58 11.55 -4.99
N ALA A 109 9.82 10.85 -4.15
CA ALA A 109 9.95 10.94 -2.71
C ALA A 109 11.03 9.97 -2.21
N PRO A 110 11.72 10.31 -1.11
CA PRO A 110 12.68 9.41 -0.48
C PRO A 110 12.08 8.02 -0.19
N CYS A 111 12.87 6.97 -0.44
CA CYS A 111 12.46 5.59 -0.17
C CYS A 111 12.39 5.33 1.35
N CYS A 112 11.36 4.62 1.80
CA CYS A 112 11.26 4.15 3.19
C CYS A 112 12.21 2.97 3.37
N ARG A 113 13.37 3.18 4.01
CA ARG A 113 14.39 2.16 4.28
C ARG A 113 14.71 2.12 5.79
N PRO A 114 15.08 0.95 6.34
CA PRO A 114 15.55 0.85 7.71
C PRO A 114 16.80 1.69 7.95
N THR A 115 16.88 2.33 9.11
CA THR A 115 18.10 3.05 9.57
C THR A 115 18.91 2.22 10.57
N LYS A 116 18.27 1.24 11.21
CA LYS A 116 18.87 0.33 12.19
C LYS A 116 18.30 -1.07 11.97
N PHE A 117 19.08 -2.05 12.41
CA PHE A 117 18.71 -3.46 12.37
C PHE A 117 18.80 -4.08 13.77
N GLU A 118 18.07 -5.17 13.97
CA GLU A 118 18.26 -6.05 15.12
C GLU A 118 19.66 -6.67 15.08
N LYS A 119 20.26 -6.86 16.27
CA LYS A 119 21.68 -7.26 16.38
C LYS A 119 21.94 -8.65 15.82
N LYS A 120 21.11 -9.62 16.17
CA LYS A 120 21.26 -11.05 15.81
C LYS A 120 19.88 -11.68 15.73
N MET A 121 19.74 -12.62 14.80
CA MET A 121 18.58 -13.48 14.63
C MET A 121 19.09 -14.91 14.58
N SER A 122 18.64 -15.72 15.53
CA SER A 122 19.12 -17.09 15.73
C SER A 122 17.99 -18.07 15.53
N PHE A 123 18.26 -19.18 14.87
CA PHE A 123 17.30 -20.23 14.55
C PHE A 123 18.03 -21.57 14.35
N PHE A 124 17.27 -22.66 14.35
CA PHE A 124 17.70 -24.01 14.04
C PHE A 124 17.20 -24.42 12.65
N ASP A 125 18.08 -25.08 11.90
CA ASP A 125 17.76 -25.73 10.63
C ASP A 125 17.03 -27.05 10.85
N ASN A 126 16.39 -27.61 9.82
CA ASN A 126 15.70 -28.91 9.93
C ASN A 126 16.65 -30.09 10.29
N LYS A 127 17.97 -29.86 10.25
CA LYS A 127 19.02 -30.79 10.68
C LYS A 127 19.55 -30.47 12.08
N GLU A 128 18.79 -29.73 12.89
CA GLU A 128 19.14 -29.29 14.25
C GLU A 128 20.43 -28.46 14.34
N ARG A 129 20.84 -27.85 13.23
CA ARG A 129 22.04 -27.00 13.19
C ARG A 129 21.65 -25.58 13.57
N PHE A 130 22.38 -25.02 14.53
CA PHE A 130 22.17 -23.66 14.98
C PHE A 130 22.83 -22.65 14.03
N TYR A 131 22.07 -21.63 13.64
CA TYR A 131 22.53 -20.51 12.83
C TYR A 131 22.27 -19.18 13.52
N THR A 132 23.08 -18.18 13.20
CA THR A 132 22.87 -16.80 13.64
C THR A 132 23.21 -15.85 12.50
N ILE A 133 22.21 -15.09 12.08
CA ILE A 133 22.32 -14.09 11.02
C ILE A 133 22.17 -12.68 11.59
N GLN A 134 22.76 -11.69 10.90
CA GLN A 134 22.77 -10.28 11.33
C GLN A 134 22.21 -9.39 10.21
N ASN A 135 21.73 -8.20 10.57
CA ASN A 135 21.24 -7.18 9.61
C ASN A 135 20.08 -7.63 8.71
N VAL A 136 19.23 -8.52 9.22
CA VAL A 136 18.05 -9.01 8.47
C VAL A 136 16.79 -8.25 8.87
N SER A 137 16.46 -8.22 10.16
CA SER A 137 15.23 -7.59 10.67
C SER A 137 15.47 -6.12 11.02
N ALA A 138 14.58 -5.23 10.56
CA ALA A 138 14.65 -3.79 10.84
C ALA A 138 14.33 -3.46 12.31
N ARG A 139 14.86 -2.34 12.81
CA ARG A 139 14.61 -1.85 14.17
C ARG A 139 14.16 -0.38 14.16
N ALA A 140 13.25 -0.04 15.08
CA ALA A 140 12.81 1.34 15.33
C ALA A 140 13.92 2.22 15.94
#